data_AF-A0A9J7HKH3-F1
#
_entry.id   AF-A0A9J7HKH3-F1
#
_cell.length_a   1.000
_cell.length_b   1.000
_cell.length_c   1.000
_cell.angle_alpha   90.00
_cell.angle_beta   90.00
_cell.angle_gamma   90.00
#
_symmetry.space_group_name_H-M   'P 1'
#
loop_
_entity.id
_entity.type
_entity.pdbx_description
1 polymer ?
#
loop_
_entity_poly.entity_id
_entity_poly.type
_entity_poly.pdbx_seq_one_letter_code
_entity_poly.pdbx_strand_id
1 'polypeptide(L)'
;MSGKMFGNFRERLQTVQHDFSTGLKNLTDKAKEVGKPGLVKDRSKKRDLAGAELLYRYKESWMHMHKSIEETAAVGESVDGEVWKLVERYEGPARALSQLHSQLETFPGLVQELSHITEMVAGLSSDFEQVEHLLNELEDVCEQQELQANQSEHRNKLVSYHQAKVLERENLQVQLDLVYLRKVREMEFSQQERLKERHKMFQDAFNDDLQHYKLYGARSALPHAGGASAEVTAGTEELSALTLDDIMDQSELDNFLGPLDDSGEMGVEAEEEEEEEEEEESDSVTTDTEGTDSQAESIDVTRQDVTQMPEVTGSEVTETEQPDGQPDTQEESN
;
A
#
# COMPACT_ATOMS: atom_id res chain seq x y z
N MET A 1 -22.09 140.70 -33.81
CA MET A 1 -22.55 141.90 -33.04
C MET A 1 -23.93 141.61 -32.42
N SER A 2 -24.08 140.60 -31.57
CA SER A 2 -23.75 140.53 -30.13
C SER A 2 -24.57 141.41 -29.16
N GLY A 3 -25.67 142.03 -29.60
CA GLY A 3 -26.54 142.85 -28.71
C GLY A 3 -28.03 142.47 -28.67
N LYS A 4 -28.60 141.91 -29.75
CA LYS A 4 -30.05 141.62 -29.82
C LYS A 4 -30.47 140.25 -29.25
N MET A 5 -29.59 139.25 -29.24
CA MET A 5 -29.90 137.93 -28.64
C MET A 5 -29.85 137.94 -27.11
N PHE A 6 -29.07 138.85 -26.51
CA PHE A 6 -28.99 138.99 -25.05
C PHE A 6 -30.21 139.72 -24.45
N GLY A 7 -30.86 140.60 -25.24
CA GLY A 7 -32.11 141.26 -24.86
C GLY A 7 -33.27 140.27 -24.69
N ASN A 8 -33.47 139.38 -25.67
CA ASN A 8 -34.50 138.34 -25.60
C ASN A 8 -34.25 137.34 -24.45
N PHE A 9 -32.99 137.07 -24.11
CA PHE A 9 -32.66 136.25 -22.95
C PHE A 9 -32.97 136.98 -21.65
N ARG A 10 -32.62 138.26 -21.53
CA ARG A 10 -32.93 139.10 -20.36
C ARG A 10 -34.42 139.26 -20.13
N GLU A 11 -35.20 139.45 -21.20
CA GLU A 11 -36.65 139.59 -21.12
C GLU A 11 -37.31 138.27 -20.70
N ARG A 12 -36.88 137.13 -21.27
CA ARG A 12 -37.31 135.79 -20.81
C ARG A 12 -36.94 135.52 -19.36
N LEU A 13 -35.75 135.95 -18.91
CA LEU A 13 -35.31 135.76 -17.53
C LEU A 13 -36.12 136.63 -16.57
N GLN A 14 -36.52 137.84 -16.99
CA GLN A 14 -37.46 138.68 -16.24
C GLN A 14 -38.88 138.10 -16.19
N THR A 15 -39.37 137.51 -17.28
CA THR A 15 -40.67 136.80 -17.28
C THR A 15 -40.62 135.60 -16.35
N VAL A 16 -39.57 134.78 -16.41
CA VAL A 16 -39.40 133.63 -15.50
C VAL A 16 -39.28 134.09 -14.04
N GLN A 17 -38.56 135.18 -13.76
CA GLN A 17 -38.42 135.70 -12.41
C GLN A 17 -39.74 136.29 -11.88
N HIS A 18 -40.51 136.94 -12.75
CA HIS A 18 -41.86 137.41 -12.42
C HIS A 18 -42.79 136.21 -12.15
N ASP A 19 -42.83 135.23 -13.05
CA ASP A 19 -43.67 134.04 -12.95
C ASP A 19 -43.33 133.20 -11.71
N PHE A 20 -42.04 133.06 -11.39
CA PHE A 20 -41.59 132.41 -10.17
C PHE A 20 -42.00 133.22 -8.93
N SER A 21 -41.88 134.55 -8.96
CA SER A 21 -42.30 135.42 -7.85
C SER A 21 -43.82 135.42 -7.64
N THR A 22 -44.62 135.39 -8.69
CA THR A 22 -46.08 135.24 -8.61
C THR A 22 -46.49 133.83 -8.21
N GLY A 23 -45.76 132.80 -8.65
CA GLY A 23 -45.98 131.41 -8.23
C GLY A 23 -45.68 131.21 -6.73
N LEU A 24 -44.60 131.81 -6.23
CA LEU A 24 -44.23 131.77 -4.82
C LEU A 24 -45.18 132.60 -3.95
N LYS A 25 -45.66 133.75 -4.44
CA LYS A 25 -46.73 134.50 -3.75
C LYS A 25 -48.04 133.71 -3.69
N ASN A 26 -48.46 133.08 -4.78
CA ASN A 26 -49.66 132.22 -4.78
C ASN A 26 -49.51 131.00 -3.84
N LEU A 27 -48.32 130.39 -3.77
CA LEU A 27 -48.04 129.32 -2.81
C LEU A 27 -48.02 129.84 -1.36
N THR A 28 -47.49 131.04 -1.13
CA THR A 28 -47.45 131.67 0.19
C THR A 28 -48.85 132.07 0.66
N ASP A 29 -49.69 132.60 -0.24
CA ASP A 29 -51.08 132.94 0.05
C ASP A 29 -51.93 131.68 0.28
N LYS A 30 -51.71 130.61 -0.50
CA LYS A 30 -52.34 129.30 -0.25
C LYS A 30 -51.84 128.63 1.04
N ALA A 31 -50.57 128.78 1.40
CA ALA A 31 -50.03 128.27 2.66
C ALA A 31 -50.61 129.02 3.88
N LYS A 32 -50.89 130.33 3.74
CA LYS A 32 -51.59 131.12 4.77
C LYS A 32 -53.08 130.77 4.87
N GLU A 33 -53.74 130.33 3.79
CA GLU A 33 -55.12 129.80 3.86
C GLU A 33 -55.22 128.42 4.53
N VAL A 34 -54.19 127.57 4.43
CA VAL A 34 -54.13 126.24 5.06
C VAL A 34 -53.77 126.31 6.56
N GLY A 35 -53.26 127.46 7.03
CA GLY A 35 -52.93 127.73 8.44
C GLY A 35 -54.10 128.09 9.35
N LYS A 36 -55.35 127.80 8.99
CA LYS A 36 -56.50 127.95 9.90
C LYS A 36 -56.47 126.83 10.96
N PRO A 37 -56.45 127.13 12.27
CA PRO A 37 -56.45 126.12 13.33
C PRO A 37 -57.87 125.57 13.49
N GLY A 38 -58.27 124.69 12.58
CA GLY A 38 -59.54 123.99 12.63
C GLY A 38 -59.35 122.60 12.05
N LEU A 39 -59.50 121.58 12.91
CA LEU A 39 -59.72 120.18 12.51
C LEU A 39 -58.51 119.30 12.10
N VAL A 40 -57.31 119.50 12.66
CA VAL A 40 -56.16 118.57 12.45
C VAL A 40 -55.78 117.76 13.71
N LYS A 41 -56.23 118.14 14.91
CA LYS A 41 -55.91 117.42 16.16
C LYS A 41 -56.54 116.02 16.29
N ASP A 42 -57.58 115.69 15.53
CA ASP A 42 -58.26 114.38 15.59
C ASP A 42 -57.71 113.35 14.59
N ARG A 43 -57.13 113.80 13.46
CA ARG A 43 -56.51 112.90 12.45
C ARG A 43 -55.09 112.47 12.80
N SER A 44 -54.38 113.22 13.65
CA SER A 44 -53.06 112.81 14.15
C SER A 44 -53.19 111.66 15.14
N LYS A 45 -54.08 111.80 16.13
CA LYS A 45 -54.34 110.73 17.11
C LYS A 45 -54.75 109.42 16.44
N LYS A 46 -55.63 109.45 15.43
CA LYS A 46 -56.02 108.24 14.68
C LYS A 46 -54.87 107.60 13.88
N ARG A 47 -53.90 108.39 13.38
CA ARG A 47 -52.69 107.86 12.72
C ARG A 47 -51.69 107.28 13.72
N ASP A 48 -51.52 107.94 14.87
CA ASP A 48 -50.69 107.44 15.97
C ASP A 48 -51.30 106.16 16.57
N LEU A 49 -52.64 106.06 16.63
CA LEU A 49 -53.36 104.84 16.98
C LEU A 49 -53.25 103.75 15.90
N ALA A 50 -53.31 104.09 14.60
CA ALA A 50 -53.18 103.11 13.52
C ALA A 50 -51.76 102.49 13.46
N GLY A 51 -50.72 103.30 13.71
CA GLY A 51 -49.34 102.80 13.84
C GLY A 51 -49.16 101.90 15.06
N ALA A 52 -49.78 102.26 16.19
CA ALA A 52 -49.78 101.43 17.40
C ALA A 52 -50.55 100.12 17.21
N GLU A 53 -51.68 100.13 16.50
CA GLU A 53 -52.48 98.93 16.18
C GLU A 53 -51.72 97.99 15.23
N LEU A 54 -51.03 98.53 14.22
CA LEU A 54 -50.19 97.73 13.33
C LEU A 54 -49.03 97.08 14.07
N LEU A 55 -48.33 97.83 14.93
CA LEU A 55 -47.27 97.30 15.79
C LEU A 55 -47.80 96.24 16.76
N TYR A 56 -48.98 96.46 17.33
CA TYR A 56 -49.64 95.49 18.19
C TYR A 56 -49.95 94.19 17.43
N ARG A 57 -50.49 94.26 16.21
CA ARG A 57 -50.74 93.08 15.37
C ARG A 57 -49.47 92.35 14.97
N TYR A 58 -48.40 93.06 14.61
CA TYR A 58 -47.11 92.41 14.32
C TYR A 58 -46.54 91.74 15.57
N LYS A 59 -46.61 92.40 16.73
CA LYS A 59 -46.18 91.83 18.00
C LYS A 59 -46.99 90.57 18.35
N GLU A 60 -48.31 90.60 18.15
CA GLU A 60 -49.20 89.48 18.40
C GLU A 60 -48.94 88.32 17.43
N SER A 61 -48.80 88.60 16.14
CA SER A 61 -48.45 87.60 15.12
C SER A 61 -47.07 86.98 15.37
N TRP A 62 -46.10 87.79 15.80
CA TRP A 62 -44.76 87.32 16.15
C TRP A 62 -44.78 86.43 17.38
N MET A 63 -45.50 86.84 18.43
CA MET A 63 -45.68 86.04 19.64
C MET A 63 -46.36 84.70 19.32
N HIS A 64 -47.42 84.72 18.51
CA HIS A 64 -48.11 83.51 18.06
C HIS A 64 -47.17 82.59 17.28
N MET A 65 -46.39 83.13 16.33
CA MET A 65 -45.43 82.36 15.55
C MET A 65 -44.36 81.72 16.45
N HIS A 66 -43.78 82.49 17.38
CA HIS A 66 -42.81 81.95 18.33
C HIS A 66 -43.40 80.85 19.21
N LYS A 67 -44.60 81.06 19.74
CA LYS A 67 -45.29 80.06 20.55
C LYS A 67 -45.56 78.78 19.74
N SER A 68 -45.99 78.92 18.48
CA SER A 68 -46.21 77.79 17.58
C SER A 68 -44.90 77.05 17.25
N ILE A 69 -43.79 77.77 17.06
CA ILE A 69 -42.45 77.16 16.86
C ILE A 69 -42.03 76.40 18.13
N GLU A 70 -42.22 76.98 19.31
CA GLU A 70 -41.87 76.36 20.59
C GLU A 70 -42.71 75.08 20.83
N GLU A 71 -44.01 75.13 20.58
CA GLU A 71 -44.89 73.96 20.63
C GLU A 71 -44.47 72.89 19.61
N THR A 72 -44.11 73.29 18.39
CA THR A 72 -43.65 72.37 17.34
C THR A 72 -42.30 71.73 17.70
N ALA A 73 -41.37 72.50 18.29
CA ALA A 73 -40.09 71.98 18.77
C ALA A 73 -40.29 70.99 19.92
N ALA A 74 -41.18 71.28 20.86
CA ALA A 74 -41.51 70.38 21.97
C ALA A 74 -42.12 69.05 21.49
N VAL A 75 -43.01 69.10 20.49
CA VAL A 75 -43.54 67.89 19.85
C VAL A 75 -42.42 67.13 19.11
N GLY A 76 -41.52 67.86 18.42
CA GLY A 76 -40.35 67.27 17.76
C GLY A 76 -39.43 66.51 18.71
N GLU A 77 -39.11 67.08 19.87
CA GLU A 77 -38.31 66.42 20.92
C GLU A 77 -39.01 65.18 21.47
N SER A 78 -40.34 65.23 21.66
CA SER A 78 -41.10 64.06 22.10
C SER A 78 -41.05 62.92 21.07
N VAL A 79 -41.23 63.24 19.79
CA VAL A 79 -41.17 62.24 18.70
C VAL A 79 -39.76 61.67 18.56
N ASP A 80 -38.72 62.50 18.64
CA ASP A 80 -37.32 62.04 18.60
C ASP A 80 -37.02 61.07 19.74
N GLY A 81 -37.51 61.36 20.96
CA GLY A 81 -37.40 60.44 22.09
C GLY A 81 -38.12 59.10 21.88
N GLU A 82 -39.26 59.09 21.19
CA GLU A 82 -39.95 57.84 20.83
C GLU A 82 -39.19 57.05 19.74
N VAL A 83 -38.66 57.74 18.74
CA VAL A 83 -37.83 57.15 17.68
C VAL A 83 -36.55 56.54 18.29
N TRP A 84 -35.89 57.25 19.21
CA TRP A 84 -34.71 56.72 19.90
C TRP A 84 -35.01 55.42 20.66
N LYS A 85 -36.10 55.39 21.45
CA LYS A 85 -36.53 54.16 22.15
C LYS A 85 -36.86 53.02 21.18
N LEU A 86 -37.30 53.34 19.96
CA LEU A 86 -37.51 52.34 18.92
C LEU A 86 -36.17 51.78 18.43
N VAL A 87 -35.22 52.64 18.10
CA VAL A 87 -33.87 52.24 17.65
C VAL A 87 -33.18 51.39 18.71
N GLU A 88 -33.18 51.84 19.96
CA GLU A 88 -32.57 51.11 21.08
C GLU A 88 -33.18 49.71 21.26
N ARG A 89 -34.51 49.57 21.07
CA ARG A 89 -35.19 48.26 21.14
C ARG A 89 -34.79 47.30 20.02
N TYR A 90 -34.48 47.81 18.83
CA TYR A 90 -34.18 46.96 17.66
C TYR A 90 -32.69 46.77 17.39
N GLU A 91 -31.81 47.57 17.98
CA GLU A 91 -30.36 47.46 17.77
C GLU A 91 -29.79 46.12 18.26
N GLY A 92 -30.20 45.67 19.46
CA GLY A 92 -29.78 44.39 20.02
C GLY A 92 -30.19 43.19 19.14
N PRO A 93 -31.48 43.03 18.80
CA PRO A 93 -31.95 42.00 17.88
C PRO A 93 -31.28 42.07 16.50
N ALA A 94 -31.07 43.27 15.95
CA ALA A 94 -30.40 43.43 14.66
C ALA A 94 -28.94 42.95 14.70
N ARG A 95 -28.21 43.24 15.79
CA ARG A 95 -26.85 42.74 16.00
C ARG A 95 -26.81 41.23 16.15
N ALA A 96 -27.73 40.65 16.93
CA ALA A 96 -27.83 39.19 17.10
C ALA A 96 -28.16 38.48 15.78
N LEU A 97 -29.09 39.03 14.98
CA LEU A 97 -29.41 38.50 13.65
C LEU A 97 -28.23 38.59 12.69
N SER A 98 -27.47 39.69 12.72
CA SER A 98 -26.27 39.85 11.89
C SER A 98 -25.19 38.83 12.27
N GLN A 99 -25.01 38.56 13.57
CA GLN A 99 -24.08 37.52 14.03
C GLN A 99 -24.55 36.12 13.65
N LEU A 100 -25.84 35.82 13.77
CA LEU A 100 -26.39 34.54 13.33
C LEU A 100 -26.19 34.35 11.82
N HIS A 101 -26.43 35.41 11.03
CA HIS A 101 -26.23 35.38 9.60
C HIS A 101 -24.77 35.06 9.24
N SER A 102 -23.80 35.71 9.89
CA SER A 102 -22.38 35.43 9.63
C SER A 102 -21.95 34.01 10.04
N GLN A 103 -22.53 33.44 11.11
CA GLN A 103 -22.30 32.03 11.45
C GLN A 103 -22.97 31.07 10.46
N LEU A 104 -24.13 31.43 9.93
CA LEU A 104 -24.81 30.60 8.93
C LEU A 104 -24.08 30.65 7.58
N GLU A 105 -23.40 31.75 7.28
CA GLU A 105 -22.58 31.90 6.09
C GLU A 105 -21.34 30.98 6.09
N THR A 106 -20.81 30.60 7.25
CA THR A 106 -19.69 29.64 7.35
C THR A 106 -20.14 28.18 7.30
N PHE A 107 -21.43 27.91 7.54
CA PHE A 107 -21.98 26.55 7.59
C PHE A 107 -21.75 25.73 6.29
N PRO A 108 -21.92 26.29 5.07
CA PRO A 108 -21.61 25.57 3.84
C PRO A 108 -20.14 25.12 3.74
N GLY A 109 -19.20 25.90 4.29
CA GLY A 109 -17.79 25.52 4.34
C GLY A 109 -17.55 24.28 5.21
N LEU A 110 -18.16 24.25 6.41
CA LEU A 110 -18.13 23.08 7.28
C LEU A 110 -18.77 21.84 6.62
N VAL A 111 -19.85 22.02 5.86
CA VAL A 111 -20.48 20.92 5.12
C VAL A 111 -19.55 20.39 4.03
N GLN A 112 -18.81 21.27 3.33
CA GLN A 112 -17.82 20.86 2.32
C GLN A 112 -16.62 20.14 2.94
N GLU A 113 -16.12 20.62 4.09
CA GLU A 113 -15.05 19.93 4.82
C GLU A 113 -15.51 18.56 5.30
N LEU A 114 -16.75 18.45 5.82
CA LEU A 114 -17.32 17.18 6.23
C LEU A 114 -17.52 16.22 5.05
N SER A 115 -18.00 16.71 3.90
CA SER A 115 -18.14 15.87 2.70
C SER A 115 -16.78 15.40 2.21
N HIS A 116 -15.76 16.26 2.22
CA HIS A 116 -14.39 15.88 1.87
C HIS A 116 -13.82 14.82 2.82
N ILE A 117 -14.00 14.97 4.14
CA ILE A 117 -13.59 13.93 5.11
C ILE A 117 -14.35 12.63 4.85
N THR A 118 -15.64 12.70 4.52
CA THR A 118 -16.45 11.52 4.19
C THR A 118 -15.93 10.82 2.93
N GLU A 119 -15.55 11.57 1.90
CA GLU A 119 -14.92 11.05 0.68
C GLU A 119 -13.56 10.43 0.97
N MET A 120 -12.73 11.07 1.80
CA MET A 120 -11.44 10.51 2.23
C MET A 120 -11.60 9.19 2.99
N VAL A 121 -12.58 9.10 3.89
CA VAL A 121 -12.87 7.87 4.65
C VAL A 121 -13.34 6.77 3.70
N ALA A 122 -14.22 7.09 2.74
CA ALA A 122 -14.65 6.13 1.72
C ALA A 122 -13.49 5.65 0.84
N GLY A 123 -12.58 6.56 0.46
CA GLY A 123 -11.36 6.22 -0.26
C GLY A 123 -10.47 5.27 0.55
N LEU A 124 -10.26 5.56 1.84
CA LEU A 124 -9.47 4.71 2.72
C LEU A 124 -10.10 3.32 2.91
N SER A 125 -11.43 3.24 3.01
CA SER A 125 -12.14 1.95 3.03
C SER A 125 -11.89 1.14 1.76
N SER A 126 -11.93 1.79 0.59
CA SER A 126 -11.60 1.13 -0.68
C SER A 126 -10.14 0.67 -0.75
N ASP A 127 -9.20 1.45 -0.20
CA ASP A 127 -7.79 1.06 -0.15
C ASP A 127 -7.59 -0.15 0.78
N PHE A 128 -8.31 -0.22 1.90
CA PHE A 128 -8.29 -1.41 2.78
C PHE A 128 -8.84 -2.65 2.09
N GLU A 129 -9.96 -2.55 1.39
CA GLU A 129 -10.51 -3.67 0.60
C GLU A 129 -9.50 -4.15 -0.46
N GLN A 130 -8.78 -3.22 -1.11
CA GLN A 130 -7.74 -3.56 -2.07
C GLN A 130 -6.53 -4.25 -1.43
N VAL A 131 -6.12 -3.81 -0.23
CA VAL A 131 -5.04 -4.45 0.53
C VAL A 131 -5.44 -5.85 0.98
N GLU A 132 -6.66 -6.04 1.48
CA GLU A 132 -7.19 -7.36 1.84
C GLU A 132 -7.20 -8.31 0.63
N HIS A 133 -7.62 -7.83 -0.53
CA HIS A 133 -7.55 -8.61 -1.77
C HIS A 133 -6.12 -9.03 -2.12
N LEU A 134 -5.16 -8.10 -2.08
CA LEU A 134 -3.75 -8.39 -2.38
C LEU A 134 -3.11 -9.33 -1.35
N LEU A 135 -3.54 -9.28 -0.08
CA LEU A 135 -3.10 -10.22 0.95
C LEU A 135 -3.63 -11.63 0.67
N ASN A 136 -4.89 -11.78 0.27
CA ASN A 136 -5.44 -13.07 -0.13
C ASN A 136 -4.69 -13.63 -1.36
N GLU A 137 -4.41 -12.81 -2.38
CA GLU A 137 -3.60 -13.24 -3.53
C GLU A 137 -2.18 -13.67 -3.12
N LEU A 138 -1.59 -13.00 -2.13
CA LEU A 138 -0.28 -13.37 -1.61
C LEU A 138 -0.33 -14.71 -0.86
N GLU A 139 -1.40 -14.95 -0.09
CA GLU A 139 -1.64 -16.24 0.58
C GLU A 139 -1.75 -17.37 -0.44
N ASP A 140 -2.58 -17.21 -1.48
CA ASP A 140 -2.72 -18.17 -2.59
C ASP A 140 -1.36 -18.48 -3.25
N VAL A 141 -0.54 -17.46 -3.49
CA VAL A 141 0.80 -17.64 -4.09
C VAL A 141 1.75 -18.36 -3.13
N CYS A 142 1.69 -18.07 -1.82
CA CYS A 142 2.50 -18.76 -0.81
C CYS A 142 2.13 -20.23 -0.71
N GLU A 143 0.83 -20.56 -0.63
CA GLU A 143 0.34 -21.93 -0.60
C GLU A 143 0.76 -22.71 -1.85
N GLN A 144 0.62 -22.09 -3.03
CA GLN A 144 1.03 -22.69 -4.30
C GLN A 144 2.55 -22.95 -4.34
N GLN A 145 3.35 -22.03 -3.82
CA GLN A 145 4.80 -22.19 -3.74
C GLN A 145 5.19 -23.33 -2.79
N GLU A 146 4.56 -23.43 -1.62
CA GLU A 146 4.81 -24.49 -0.66
C GLU A 146 4.43 -25.86 -1.23
N LEU A 147 3.26 -25.97 -1.87
CA LEU A 147 2.83 -27.19 -2.55
C LEU A 147 3.84 -27.61 -3.62
N GLN A 148 4.31 -26.68 -4.45
CA GLN A 148 5.31 -26.96 -5.48
C GLN A 148 6.64 -27.42 -4.87
N ALA A 149 7.09 -26.79 -3.78
CA ALA A 149 8.30 -27.18 -3.07
C ALA A 149 8.18 -28.61 -2.53
N ASN A 150 7.06 -28.94 -1.88
CA ASN A 150 6.81 -30.27 -1.34
C ASN A 150 6.74 -31.35 -2.45
N GLN A 151 6.02 -31.08 -3.54
CA GLN A 151 6.00 -31.97 -4.72
C GLN A 151 7.40 -32.19 -5.31
N SER A 152 8.23 -31.15 -5.35
CA SER A 152 9.61 -31.27 -5.82
C SER A 152 10.45 -32.12 -4.87
N GLU A 153 10.26 -31.99 -3.56
CA GLU A 153 10.95 -32.78 -2.54
C GLU A 153 10.58 -34.26 -2.65
N HIS A 154 9.28 -34.59 -2.74
CA HIS A 154 8.83 -35.96 -2.94
C HIS A 154 9.38 -36.58 -4.23
N ARG A 155 9.38 -35.82 -5.34
CA ARG A 155 9.99 -36.26 -6.60
C ARG A 155 11.50 -36.52 -6.42
N ASN A 156 12.22 -35.65 -5.72
CA ASN A 156 13.65 -35.82 -5.46
C ASN A 156 13.93 -37.05 -4.57
N LYS A 157 13.10 -37.28 -3.54
CA LYS A 157 13.17 -38.49 -2.69
C LYS A 157 13.00 -39.75 -3.54
N LEU A 158 12.02 -39.77 -4.44
CA LEU A 158 11.77 -40.92 -5.32
C LEU A 158 12.93 -41.18 -6.28
N VAL A 159 13.48 -40.13 -6.89
CA VAL A 159 14.65 -40.24 -7.78
C VAL A 159 15.88 -40.77 -7.03
N SER A 160 16.13 -40.25 -5.82
CA SER A 160 17.24 -40.70 -4.96
C SER A 160 17.08 -42.17 -4.55
N TYR A 161 15.87 -42.58 -4.15
CA TYR A 161 15.57 -43.96 -3.82
C TYR A 161 15.77 -44.90 -5.03
N HIS A 162 15.24 -44.51 -6.19
CA HIS A 162 15.41 -45.28 -7.43
C HIS A 162 16.90 -45.43 -7.78
N GLN A 163 17.68 -44.34 -7.69
CA GLN A 163 19.12 -44.39 -7.93
C GLN A 163 19.84 -45.33 -6.95
N ALA A 164 19.49 -45.28 -5.66
CA ALA A 164 20.04 -46.18 -4.66
C ALA A 164 19.73 -47.66 -4.98
N LYS A 165 18.50 -47.94 -5.44
CA LYS A 165 18.10 -49.30 -5.86
C LYS A 165 18.81 -49.78 -7.13
N VAL A 166 19.04 -48.90 -8.09
CA VAL A 166 19.85 -49.23 -9.28
C VAL A 166 21.27 -49.60 -8.86
N LEU A 167 21.90 -48.81 -7.99
CA LEU A 167 23.26 -49.09 -7.49
C LEU A 167 23.31 -50.39 -6.67
N GLU A 168 22.31 -50.66 -5.82
CA GLU A 168 22.21 -51.90 -5.05
C GLU A 168 22.13 -53.11 -5.99
N ARG A 169 21.27 -53.05 -7.02
CA ARG A 169 21.14 -54.10 -8.04
C ARG A 169 22.44 -54.32 -8.81
N GLU A 170 23.10 -53.24 -9.26
CA GLU A 170 24.38 -53.32 -9.96
C GLU A 170 25.46 -53.97 -9.09
N ASN A 171 25.52 -53.62 -7.79
CA ASN A 171 26.46 -54.23 -6.85
C ASN A 171 26.17 -55.73 -6.64
N LEU A 172 24.90 -56.11 -6.49
CA LEU A 172 24.50 -57.52 -6.38
C LEU A 172 24.86 -58.31 -7.65
N GLN A 173 24.66 -57.72 -8.83
CA GLN A 173 25.06 -58.33 -10.10
C GLN A 173 26.57 -58.59 -10.14
N VAL A 174 27.38 -57.58 -9.79
CA VAL A 174 28.85 -57.73 -9.75
C VAL A 174 29.27 -58.81 -8.74
N GLN A 175 28.65 -58.85 -7.55
CA GLN A 175 28.93 -59.88 -6.55
C GLN A 175 28.58 -61.28 -7.05
N LEU A 176 27.42 -61.43 -7.72
CA LEU A 176 26.99 -62.69 -8.29
C LEU A 176 27.95 -63.16 -9.39
N ASP A 177 28.37 -62.27 -10.29
CA ASP A 177 29.34 -62.56 -11.34
C ASP A 177 30.68 -63.02 -10.76
N LEU A 178 31.16 -62.37 -9.69
CA LEU A 178 32.40 -62.77 -9.00
C LEU A 178 32.29 -64.16 -8.36
N VAL A 179 31.15 -64.48 -7.74
CA VAL A 179 30.88 -65.80 -7.18
C VAL A 179 30.80 -66.85 -8.28
N TYR A 180 30.12 -66.56 -9.39
CA TYR A 180 30.03 -67.45 -10.55
C TYR A 180 31.41 -67.74 -11.14
N LEU A 181 32.22 -66.71 -11.41
CA LEU A 181 33.59 -66.88 -11.93
C LEU A 181 34.46 -67.72 -10.99
N ARG A 182 34.33 -67.51 -9.67
CA ARG A 182 35.04 -68.33 -8.68
C ARG A 182 34.60 -69.78 -8.76
N LYS A 183 33.29 -70.04 -8.83
CA LYS A 183 32.74 -71.39 -8.87
C LYS A 183 33.15 -72.14 -10.13
N VAL A 184 33.11 -71.47 -11.28
CA VAL A 184 33.59 -72.04 -12.55
C VAL A 184 35.05 -72.43 -12.44
N ARG A 185 35.91 -71.55 -11.90
CA ARG A 185 37.34 -71.86 -11.71
C ARG A 185 37.57 -73.05 -10.78
N GLU A 186 36.81 -73.15 -9.69
CA GLU A 186 36.87 -74.31 -8.78
C GLU A 186 36.47 -75.61 -9.48
N MET A 187 35.40 -75.57 -10.29
CA MET A 187 34.96 -76.74 -11.08
C MET A 187 36.00 -77.14 -12.14
N GLU A 188 36.58 -76.17 -12.85
CA GLU A 188 37.66 -76.41 -13.82
C GLU A 188 38.88 -77.04 -13.15
N PHE A 189 39.28 -76.53 -11.98
CA PHE A 189 40.40 -77.08 -11.21
C PHE A 189 40.13 -78.54 -10.79
N SER A 190 38.94 -78.82 -10.25
CA SER A 190 38.53 -80.18 -9.87
C SER A 190 38.49 -81.12 -11.07
N GLN A 191 37.96 -80.68 -12.21
CA GLN A 191 37.97 -81.45 -13.47
C GLN A 191 39.41 -81.76 -13.92
N GLN A 192 40.32 -80.78 -13.85
CA GLN A 192 41.73 -80.97 -14.19
C GLN A 192 42.43 -81.95 -13.27
N GLU A 193 42.20 -81.88 -11.96
CA GLU A 193 42.74 -82.86 -11.01
C GLU A 193 42.26 -84.28 -11.33
N ARG A 194 40.97 -84.44 -11.59
CA ARG A 194 40.39 -85.75 -11.95
C ARG A 194 40.99 -86.33 -13.24
N LEU A 195 41.28 -85.47 -14.23
CA LEU A 195 41.96 -85.86 -15.46
C LEU A 195 43.43 -86.24 -15.21
N LYS A 196 44.13 -85.50 -14.35
CA LYS A 196 45.52 -85.81 -13.96
C LYS A 196 45.62 -87.13 -13.20
N GLU A 197 44.72 -87.37 -12.24
CA GLU A 197 44.65 -88.64 -11.51
C GLU A 197 44.40 -89.80 -12.48
N ARG A 198 43.44 -89.66 -13.40
CA ARG A 198 43.16 -90.67 -14.41
C ARG A 198 44.37 -90.93 -15.30
N HIS A 199 45.06 -89.88 -15.76
CA HIS A 199 46.28 -90.00 -16.54
C HIS A 199 47.38 -90.73 -15.77
N LYS A 200 47.57 -90.38 -14.49
CA LYS A 200 48.55 -91.05 -13.61
C LYS A 200 48.20 -92.54 -13.45
N MET A 201 46.94 -92.88 -13.20
CA MET A 201 46.50 -94.28 -13.10
C MET A 201 46.79 -95.08 -14.38
N PHE A 202 46.54 -94.48 -15.55
CA PHE A 202 46.88 -95.12 -16.83
C PHE A 202 48.38 -95.24 -17.05
N GLN A 203 49.17 -94.25 -16.63
CA GLN A 203 50.62 -94.28 -16.72
C GLN A 203 51.24 -95.33 -15.80
N ASP A 204 50.74 -95.44 -14.56
CA ASP A 204 51.17 -96.46 -13.59
C ASP A 204 50.82 -97.87 -14.12
N ALA A 205 49.60 -98.08 -14.62
CA ALA A 205 49.20 -99.34 -15.26
C ALA A 205 50.08 -99.69 -16.47
N PHE A 206 50.42 -98.71 -17.31
CA PHE A 206 51.34 -98.92 -18.44
C PHE A 206 52.75 -99.28 -17.98
N ASN A 207 53.27 -98.63 -16.94
CA ASN A 207 54.57 -98.95 -16.38
C ASN A 207 54.60 -100.36 -15.79
N ASP A 208 53.55 -100.76 -15.10
CA ASP A 208 53.40 -102.12 -14.57
C ASP A 208 53.38 -103.14 -15.72
N ASP A 209 52.61 -102.89 -16.78
CA ASP A 209 52.60 -103.71 -18.00
C ASP A 209 53.98 -103.79 -18.66
N LEU A 210 54.71 -102.67 -18.73
CA LEU A 210 56.06 -102.61 -19.28
C LEU A 210 57.07 -103.38 -18.41
N GLN A 211 56.96 -103.29 -17.09
CA GLN A 211 57.77 -104.09 -16.17
C GLN A 211 57.47 -105.58 -16.32
N HIS A 212 56.19 -105.93 -16.42
CA HIS A 212 55.74 -107.29 -16.67
C HIS A 212 56.31 -107.81 -18.00
N TYR A 213 56.29 -107.00 -19.06
CA TYR A 213 56.91 -107.32 -20.34
C TYR A 213 58.41 -107.57 -20.21
N LYS A 214 59.14 -106.72 -19.47
CA LYS A 214 60.58 -106.89 -19.24
C LYS A 214 60.92 -108.18 -18.47
N LEU A 215 60.07 -108.58 -17.54
CA LEU A 215 60.29 -109.77 -16.70
C LEU A 215 59.87 -111.08 -17.38
N TYR A 216 58.81 -111.07 -18.20
CA TYR A 216 58.16 -112.30 -18.70
C TYR A 216 58.14 -112.45 -20.23
N GLY A 217 58.57 -111.43 -21.01
CA GLY A 217 58.53 -111.46 -22.49
C GLY A 217 57.13 -111.22 -23.08
N ALA A 218 57.05 -111.01 -24.40
CA ALA A 218 55.86 -110.50 -25.09
C ALA A 218 54.59 -111.34 -24.88
N ARG A 219 53.51 -110.70 -24.38
CA ARG A 219 52.16 -111.22 -24.48
C ARG A 219 51.61 -110.96 -25.89
N SER A 220 51.03 -112.00 -26.51
CA SER A 220 50.30 -111.88 -27.77
C SER A 220 49.11 -110.94 -27.61
N ALA A 221 48.91 -110.06 -28.59
CA ALA A 221 47.67 -109.33 -28.74
C ALA A 221 46.49 -110.30 -28.94
N LEU A 222 45.43 -110.19 -28.14
CA LEU A 222 43.99 -110.31 -28.46
C LEU A 222 43.14 -110.41 -27.17
N PRO A 223 41.79 -110.21 -27.21
CA PRO A 223 40.96 -109.26 -27.96
C PRO A 223 40.27 -108.28 -26.98
N HIS A 224 39.71 -107.19 -27.52
CA HIS A 224 38.79 -106.33 -26.78
C HIS A 224 37.43 -107.02 -26.61
N ALA A 225 36.79 -106.74 -25.47
CA ALA A 225 35.37 -106.86 -25.13
C ALA A 225 34.84 -108.20 -24.58
N GLY A 226 34.24 -108.10 -23.39
CA GLY A 226 32.86 -108.59 -23.22
C GLY A 226 32.54 -109.33 -21.91
N GLY A 227 31.88 -108.63 -20.98
CA GLY A 227 31.05 -109.23 -19.92
C GLY A 227 31.03 -108.36 -18.64
N ALA A 228 30.02 -107.54 -18.34
CA ALA A 228 28.60 -107.67 -18.66
C ALA A 228 27.83 -106.33 -18.73
N SER A 229 26.86 -106.30 -19.67
CA SER A 229 25.66 -105.45 -19.87
C SER A 229 25.81 -103.92 -19.93
N ALA A 230 25.32 -103.20 -20.95
CA ALA A 230 24.40 -103.51 -22.05
C ALA A 230 24.79 -102.62 -23.27
N GLU A 231 24.92 -103.19 -24.48
CA GLU A 231 23.97 -102.96 -25.60
C GLU A 231 23.65 -101.46 -25.75
N VAL A 232 24.36 -100.72 -26.63
CA VAL A 232 23.97 -100.53 -28.03
C VAL A 232 25.20 -100.27 -28.91
N THR A 233 25.05 -100.73 -30.15
CA THR A 233 25.94 -100.79 -31.32
C THR A 233 26.87 -99.61 -31.59
N ALA A 234 28.13 -99.96 -31.91
CA ALA A 234 29.12 -99.09 -32.52
C ALA A 234 28.76 -98.72 -33.96
N GLY A 235 28.79 -97.42 -34.25
CA GLY A 235 28.78 -96.84 -35.59
C GLY A 235 29.76 -95.67 -35.62
N THR A 236 30.64 -95.68 -36.62
CA THR A 236 31.57 -94.60 -36.98
C THR A 236 30.79 -93.33 -37.34
N GLU A 237 30.68 -92.39 -36.42
CA GLU A 237 30.11 -91.07 -36.69
C GLU A 237 31.00 -89.98 -36.10
N GLU A 238 31.05 -88.88 -36.83
CA GLU A 238 31.96 -87.75 -36.71
C GLU A 238 31.95 -87.13 -35.31
N LEU A 239 32.99 -86.32 -35.04
CA LEU A 239 33.09 -85.39 -33.90
C LEU A 239 31.90 -84.41 -33.77
N SER A 240 30.87 -84.49 -34.63
CA SER A 240 29.60 -83.77 -34.56
C SER A 240 28.60 -84.38 -33.55
N ALA A 241 28.86 -85.59 -33.03
CA ALA A 241 27.95 -86.30 -32.11
C ALA A 241 28.24 -86.10 -30.60
N LEU A 242 29.20 -85.25 -30.22
CA LEU A 242 29.26 -84.70 -28.85
C LEU A 242 28.22 -83.57 -28.78
N THR A 243 26.95 -83.95 -28.67
CA THR A 243 25.90 -83.00 -28.31
C THR A 243 26.14 -82.55 -26.87
N LEU A 244 26.41 -81.25 -26.72
CA LEU A 244 26.45 -80.54 -25.45
C LEU A 244 25.02 -80.34 -24.91
N ASP A 245 24.16 -81.36 -25.03
CA ASP A 245 22.73 -81.26 -24.71
C ASP A 245 22.47 -81.52 -23.20
N ASP A 246 23.35 -82.28 -22.52
CA ASP A 246 23.17 -82.62 -21.11
C ASP A 246 23.54 -81.50 -20.11
N ILE A 247 23.80 -80.27 -20.57
CA ILE A 247 24.04 -79.10 -19.68
C ILE A 247 23.06 -77.95 -19.97
N MET A 248 22.19 -78.09 -20.97
CA MET A 248 21.23 -77.05 -21.33
C MET A 248 19.83 -77.64 -21.40
N ASP A 249 19.22 -77.84 -20.23
CA ASP A 249 17.77 -77.94 -20.12
C ASP A 249 17.15 -76.58 -20.50
N GLN A 250 17.03 -76.34 -21.82
CA GLN A 250 16.41 -75.15 -22.39
C GLN A 250 14.96 -74.98 -21.92
N SER A 251 14.28 -76.07 -21.58
CA SER A 251 12.94 -76.04 -20.99
C SER A 251 12.91 -75.46 -19.57
N GLU A 252 13.98 -75.60 -18.79
CA GLU A 252 14.09 -74.96 -17.47
C GLU A 252 14.46 -73.47 -17.60
N LEU A 253 15.29 -73.14 -18.60
CA LEU A 253 15.63 -71.75 -18.95
C LEU A 253 14.41 -70.97 -19.46
N ASP A 254 13.56 -71.56 -20.29
CA ASP A 254 12.31 -70.93 -20.77
C ASP A 254 11.29 -70.75 -19.64
N ASN A 255 11.25 -71.69 -18.67
CA ASN A 255 10.42 -71.54 -17.47
C ASN A 255 10.96 -70.48 -16.50
N PHE A 256 12.28 -70.30 -16.43
CA PHE A 256 12.93 -69.30 -15.58
C PHE A 256 12.88 -67.89 -16.16
N LEU A 257 12.96 -67.75 -17.49
CA LEU A 257 12.90 -66.46 -18.18
C LEU A 257 11.47 -65.93 -18.34
N GLY A 258 10.46 -66.79 -18.17
CA GLY A 258 9.05 -66.44 -18.34
C GLY A 258 8.71 -66.04 -19.79
N PRO A 259 7.42 -65.97 -20.16
CA PRO A 259 7.04 -65.43 -21.45
C PRO A 259 7.53 -63.99 -21.54
N LEU A 260 8.20 -63.66 -22.64
CA LEU A 260 8.56 -62.28 -22.96
C LEU A 260 7.27 -61.54 -23.35
N ASP A 261 6.52 -61.11 -22.34
CA ASP A 261 5.39 -60.19 -22.52
C ASP A 261 5.97 -58.80 -22.76
N ASP A 262 6.35 -58.56 -24.02
CA ASP A 262 6.45 -57.21 -24.57
C ASP A 262 5.03 -56.66 -24.78
N SER A 263 4.47 -56.11 -23.71
CA SER A 263 3.56 -54.98 -23.80
C SER A 263 3.48 -54.31 -22.44
N GLY A 264 4.22 -53.21 -22.31
CA GLY A 264 4.15 -52.34 -21.15
C GLY A 264 2.74 -51.80 -20.94
N GLU A 265 2.14 -52.17 -19.83
CA GLU A 265 1.09 -51.43 -19.14
C GLU A 265 1.05 -51.95 -17.69
N MET A 266 1.98 -51.49 -16.86
CA MET A 266 1.73 -51.49 -15.40
C MET A 266 0.75 -50.35 -15.13
N GLY A 267 -0.54 -50.65 -15.32
CA GLY A 267 -1.62 -49.96 -14.65
C GLY A 267 -1.45 -50.20 -13.15
N VAL A 268 -1.24 -49.10 -12.42
CA VAL A 268 -1.28 -49.08 -10.96
C VAL A 268 -2.75 -49.29 -10.58
N GLU A 269 -3.14 -50.52 -10.30
CA GLU A 269 -4.33 -50.78 -9.50
C GLU A 269 -3.93 -50.52 -8.04
N ALA A 270 -4.36 -49.35 -7.57
CA ALA A 270 -4.36 -49.00 -6.16
C ALA A 270 -5.40 -49.89 -5.47
N GLU A 271 -4.93 -50.88 -4.73
CA GLU A 271 -5.73 -51.51 -3.70
C GLU A 271 -5.85 -50.51 -2.54
N GLU A 272 -7.05 -49.96 -2.39
CA GLU A 272 -7.49 -49.22 -1.22
C GLU A 272 -7.59 -50.21 -0.05
N GLU A 273 -6.54 -50.31 0.77
CA GLU A 273 -6.65 -50.85 2.12
C GLU A 273 -7.04 -49.69 3.04
N GLU A 274 -8.30 -49.72 3.48
CA GLU A 274 -8.82 -48.92 4.58
C GLU A 274 -8.13 -49.38 5.88
N GLU A 275 -7.16 -48.61 6.38
CA GLU A 275 -6.75 -48.68 7.79
C GLU A 275 -7.63 -47.74 8.61
N GLU A 276 -8.51 -48.35 9.41
CA GLU A 276 -9.21 -47.70 10.52
C GLU A 276 -8.20 -47.31 11.60
N GLU A 277 -7.82 -46.04 11.66
CA GLU A 277 -7.18 -45.47 12.85
C GLU A 277 -8.25 -45.05 13.86
N GLU A 278 -8.29 -45.77 14.99
CA GLU A 278 -8.99 -45.39 16.20
C GLU A 278 -8.35 -44.13 16.80
N GLU A 279 -8.98 -42.96 16.64
CA GLU A 279 -8.74 -41.81 17.52
C GLU A 279 -9.79 -41.79 18.64
N GLU A 280 -9.35 -42.15 19.85
CA GLU A 280 -10.08 -41.86 21.08
C GLU A 280 -10.06 -40.36 21.39
N GLU A 281 -11.23 -39.74 21.24
CA GLU A 281 -11.93 -38.94 22.25
C GLU A 281 -11.07 -38.17 23.28
N SER A 282 -11.06 -36.84 23.15
CA SER A 282 -11.26 -35.97 24.32
C SER A 282 -11.90 -34.64 23.95
N ASP A 283 -13.15 -34.59 24.37
CA ASP A 283 -14.13 -33.52 24.42
C ASP A 283 -13.67 -32.33 25.28
N SER A 284 -13.84 -31.10 24.80
CA SER A 284 -14.74 -30.13 25.44
C SER A 284 -14.63 -28.72 24.84
N VAL A 285 -15.72 -28.34 24.20
CA VAL A 285 -16.14 -26.96 23.96
C VAL A 285 -16.63 -26.35 25.28
N THR A 286 -16.17 -25.15 25.62
CA THR A 286 -17.00 -23.96 25.90
C THR A 286 -16.10 -22.82 26.38
N THR A 287 -16.00 -21.76 25.58
CA THR A 287 -15.62 -20.43 26.05
C THR A 287 -16.88 -19.74 26.55
N ASP A 288 -16.94 -19.48 27.85
CA ASP A 288 -17.76 -18.39 28.38
C ASP A 288 -16.92 -17.50 29.28
N THR A 289 -17.23 -16.22 29.17
CA THR A 289 -16.50 -15.05 29.64
C THR A 289 -17.09 -14.55 30.97
N GLU A 290 -16.32 -13.67 31.61
CA GLU A 290 -16.64 -12.77 32.74
C GLU A 290 -16.38 -13.28 34.17
N GLY A 291 -15.66 -12.45 34.94
CA GLY A 291 -15.71 -12.51 36.41
C GLY A 291 -14.45 -12.12 37.18
N THR A 292 -14.05 -10.86 37.10
CA THR A 292 -13.62 -9.99 38.24
C THR A 292 -12.96 -10.58 39.50
N ASP A 293 -11.77 -10.01 39.78
CA ASP A 293 -11.34 -9.39 41.04
C ASP A 293 -10.48 -10.18 42.07
N SER A 294 -9.59 -9.40 42.71
CA SER A 294 -8.79 -9.66 43.92
C SER A 294 -7.37 -10.25 43.78
N GLN A 295 -6.41 -9.34 43.59
CA GLN A 295 -5.46 -8.93 44.64
C GLN A 295 -4.88 -10.01 45.58
N ALA A 296 -3.58 -10.29 45.48
CA ALA A 296 -2.62 -10.19 46.59
C ALA A 296 -1.21 -10.66 46.20
N GLU A 297 -0.24 -9.83 46.58
CA GLU A 297 1.19 -10.00 46.48
C GLU A 297 1.70 -11.23 47.24
N SER A 298 2.70 -11.92 46.67
CA SER A 298 3.68 -12.76 47.40
C SER A 298 4.87 -13.02 46.47
N ILE A 299 5.87 -12.15 46.47
CA ILE A 299 7.16 -12.40 45.82
C ILE A 299 8.22 -12.52 46.92
N ASP A 300 8.80 -13.71 47.07
CA ASP A 300 10.11 -13.90 47.68
C ASP A 300 10.79 -15.17 47.12
N VAL A 301 12.12 -15.15 47.16
CA VAL A 301 13.12 -16.21 46.90
C VAL A 301 13.82 -16.13 45.53
N THR A 302 14.76 -15.18 45.44
CA THR A 302 16.22 -15.38 45.33
C THR A 302 16.73 -16.71 44.72
N ARG A 303 17.57 -16.66 43.67
CA ARG A 303 19.05 -16.88 43.73
C ARG A 303 19.72 -17.32 42.39
N GLN A 304 20.74 -16.52 41.97
CA GLN A 304 21.97 -16.84 41.19
C GLN A 304 21.84 -17.29 39.71
N ASP A 305 22.71 -16.93 38.75
CA ASP A 305 24.07 -16.36 38.80
C ASP A 305 24.37 -15.65 37.46
N VAL A 306 25.01 -14.47 37.50
CA VAL A 306 25.60 -13.79 36.32
C VAL A 306 27.07 -13.57 36.63
N THR A 307 27.95 -14.26 35.90
CA THR A 307 29.40 -14.07 35.97
C THR A 307 29.83 -13.01 34.96
N GLN A 308 30.47 -11.96 35.44
CA GLN A 308 31.04 -10.88 34.65
C GLN A 308 32.53 -10.69 35.02
N MET A 309 33.36 -10.51 33.97
CA MET A 309 34.64 -9.75 33.89
C MET A 309 35.92 -10.37 34.51
N PRO A 310 37.16 -9.82 34.29
CA PRO A 310 37.62 -8.70 33.41
C PRO A 310 38.97 -8.90 32.63
N GLU A 311 39.18 -7.99 31.66
CA GLU A 311 40.33 -7.13 31.28
C GLU A 311 41.83 -7.55 31.13
N VAL A 312 42.49 -6.68 30.33
CA VAL A 312 43.88 -6.13 30.32
C VAL A 312 44.83 -6.73 29.27
N THR A 313 45.21 -6.03 28.19
CA THR A 313 46.35 -5.07 28.01
C THR A 313 46.39 -4.73 26.50
N GLY A 314 46.69 -3.56 25.93
CA GLY A 314 47.32 -2.31 26.37
C GLY A 314 48.76 -2.15 25.85
N SER A 315 48.98 -1.50 24.69
CA SER A 315 50.18 -0.68 24.34
C SER A 315 50.13 -0.04 22.93
N GLU A 316 49.71 1.23 22.88
CA GLU A 316 50.44 2.48 22.50
C GLU A 316 51.39 2.68 21.28
N VAL A 317 51.16 3.85 20.61
CA VAL A 317 52.02 4.83 19.84
C VAL A 317 52.79 4.36 18.57
N THR A 318 52.90 5.09 17.45
CA THR A 318 53.21 6.53 17.22
C THR A 318 52.77 7.08 15.84
N GLU A 319 52.46 8.38 15.81
CA GLU A 319 52.39 9.30 14.65
C GLU A 319 53.70 9.38 13.82
N THR A 320 53.63 9.72 12.51
CA THR A 320 54.38 10.85 11.89
C THR A 320 54.13 11.03 10.37
N GLU A 321 53.89 12.30 9.98
CA GLU A 321 54.35 13.06 8.79
C GLU A 321 54.03 12.65 7.32
N GLN A 322 53.27 13.52 6.64
CA GLN A 322 53.59 14.08 5.31
C GLN A 322 54.56 15.28 5.50
N PRO A 323 55.41 15.74 4.53
CA PRO A 323 55.03 16.05 3.13
C PRO A 323 56.15 15.90 2.05
N ASP A 324 55.84 16.39 0.84
CA ASP A 324 56.72 16.90 -0.24
C ASP A 324 56.75 16.15 -1.60
N GLY A 325 56.32 16.89 -2.65
CA GLY A 325 57.23 17.32 -3.73
C GLY A 325 57.51 16.38 -4.91
N GLN A 326 56.86 16.68 -6.06
CA GLN A 326 57.26 16.41 -7.46
C GLN A 326 58.75 16.77 -7.79
N PRO A 327 59.36 16.46 -8.98
CA PRO A 327 58.76 16.14 -10.30
C PRO A 327 59.46 15.07 -11.19
N ASP A 328 58.83 14.84 -12.36
CA ASP A 328 59.36 14.49 -13.69
C ASP A 328 60.20 13.22 -13.91
N THR A 329 59.69 12.34 -14.78
CA THR A 329 60.40 11.99 -16.03
C THR A 329 59.45 11.42 -17.08
N GLN A 330 59.70 11.86 -18.32
CA GLN A 330 59.04 11.57 -19.58
C GLN A 330 59.26 10.12 -20.03
N GLU A 331 58.35 9.58 -20.85
CA GLU A 331 58.58 9.15 -22.25
C GLU A 331 57.53 8.10 -22.72
N GLU A 332 57.44 7.99 -24.05
CA GLU A 332 56.67 7.06 -24.89
C GLU A 332 55.29 7.56 -25.33
N SER A 333 55.19 8.20 -26.51
CA SER A 333 55.21 7.61 -27.87
C SER A 333 53.89 6.92 -28.24
N ASN A 334 52.98 7.71 -28.82
CA ASN A 334 52.35 7.58 -30.16
C ASN A 334 50.90 8.07 -30.17
#